data_AF-A0A5D8QB84-F1
#
_entry.id   AF-A0A5D8QB84-F1
#
_cell.length_a   1.000
_cell.length_b   1.000
_cell.length_c   1.000
_cell.angle_alpha   90.00
_cell.angle_beta   90.00
_cell.angle_gamma   90.00
#
_symmetry.space_group_name_H-M   'P 1'
#
loop_
_entity.id
_entity.type
_entity.pdbx_description
1 polymer ?
#
loop_
_entity_poly.entity_id
_entity_poly.type
_entity_poly.pdbx_seq_one_letter_code
_entity_poly.pdbx_strand_id
1 'polypeptide(L)'
;MKKAYKKPLYEAEMIEDINLWISTNLVSTLNETEFGCTAGKDNFYIDDFGNVYGCSMMATYTELKAGNLKEEPLYEIWNESTVFKKLREINLQDVLGNCKNCKLLLTCKAGCRACAFSFHNDLMSSDERCPICKKELILNDDKS
;
A
#
# COMPACT_ATOMS: atom_id res chain seq x y z
N MET A 1 25.40 20.93 -0.41
CA MET A 1 25.39 20.52 -1.83
C MET A 1 24.63 19.21 -1.94
N LYS A 2 23.43 19.20 -2.55
CA LYS A 2 22.66 17.97 -2.78
C LYS A 2 23.32 17.24 -3.96
N LYS A 3 23.92 16.08 -3.75
CA LYS A 3 24.36 15.21 -4.87
C LYS A 3 23.11 14.82 -5.65
N ALA A 4 23.01 15.29 -6.90
CA ALA A 4 21.98 14.82 -7.82
C ALA A 4 22.24 13.32 -8.04
N TYR A 5 21.32 12.48 -7.59
CA TYR A 5 21.35 11.05 -7.85
C TYR A 5 21.11 10.86 -9.35
N LYS A 6 22.19 10.63 -10.10
CA LYS A 6 22.11 10.36 -11.54
C LYS A 6 21.69 8.90 -11.72
N LYS A 7 20.69 8.67 -12.57
CA LYS A 7 20.12 7.33 -12.80
C LYS A 7 21.10 6.49 -13.65
N PRO A 8 21.45 5.26 -13.25
CA PRO A 8 22.49 4.44 -13.90
C PRO A 8 22.34 4.28 -15.42
N LEU A 9 21.11 4.10 -15.92
CA LEU A 9 20.84 3.90 -17.36
C LEU A 9 21.15 5.12 -18.23
N TYR A 10 21.05 6.32 -17.65
CA TYR A 10 21.34 7.56 -18.39
C TYR A 10 22.84 7.77 -18.57
N GLU A 11 23.66 7.33 -17.62
CA GLU A 11 25.13 7.43 -17.69
C GLU A 11 25.75 6.37 -18.61
N ALA A 12 25.07 5.23 -18.76
CA ALA A 12 25.49 4.15 -19.65
C ALA A 12 25.01 4.33 -21.10
N GLU A 13 24.31 5.43 -21.43
CA GLU A 13 23.65 5.63 -22.73
C GLU A 13 22.65 4.50 -23.11
N MET A 14 22.16 3.78 -22.10
CA MET A 14 21.28 2.61 -22.22
C MET A 14 19.83 2.98 -21.85
N ILE A 15 19.39 4.19 -22.18
CA ILE A 15 18.05 4.66 -21.78
C ILE A 15 16.95 3.82 -22.45
N GLU A 16 17.20 3.30 -23.65
CA GLU A 16 16.25 2.48 -24.41
C GLU A 16 16.00 1.12 -23.75
N ASP A 17 16.97 0.61 -22.99
CA ASP A 17 16.85 -0.64 -22.22
C ASP A 17 15.87 -0.52 -21.07
N ILE A 18 15.42 0.70 -20.71
CA ILE A 18 14.38 0.87 -19.70
C ILE A 18 13.10 0.08 -20.05
N ASN A 19 12.84 -0.13 -21.33
CA ASN A 19 11.70 -0.92 -21.82
C ASN A 19 11.87 -2.43 -21.59
N LEU A 20 13.10 -2.91 -21.33
CA LEU A 20 13.34 -4.30 -20.90
C LEU A 20 12.99 -4.50 -19.42
N TRP A 21 13.15 -3.46 -18.61
CA TRP A 21 12.90 -3.50 -17.16
C TRP A 21 11.47 -3.12 -16.79
N ILE A 22 10.84 -2.24 -17.59
CA ILE A 22 9.48 -1.77 -17.41
C ILE A 22 8.63 -2.37 -18.52
N SER A 23 7.86 -3.41 -18.20
CA SER A 23 6.87 -3.95 -19.12
C SER A 23 5.92 -2.83 -19.55
N THR A 24 5.82 -2.59 -20.86
CA THR A 24 4.87 -1.63 -21.43
C THR A 24 3.42 -2.12 -21.32
N ASN A 25 3.22 -3.40 -20.98
CA ASN A 25 1.92 -4.03 -20.76
C ASN A 25 1.61 -4.16 -19.26
N LEU A 26 1.90 -3.12 -18.48
CA LEU A 26 1.47 -3.06 -17.08
C LEU A 26 -0.04 -2.86 -17.03
N VAL A 27 -0.76 -3.97 -16.88
CA VAL A 27 -2.18 -3.95 -16.51
C VAL A 27 -2.23 -3.66 -15.01
N SER A 28 -2.77 -2.50 -14.62
CA SER A 28 -3.07 -2.26 -13.21
C SER A 28 -4.23 -3.16 -12.81
N THR A 29 -4.04 -3.99 -11.78
CA THR A 29 -5.16 -4.68 -11.12
C THR A 29 -6.05 -3.72 -10.34
N LEU A 30 -5.59 -2.48 -10.13
CA LEU A 30 -6.30 -1.44 -9.38
C LEU A 30 -7.26 -0.65 -10.28
N ASN A 31 -8.56 -0.73 -9.99
CA ASN A 31 -9.56 0.17 -10.58
C ASN A 31 -9.40 1.62 -10.04
N GLU A 32 -10.02 2.61 -10.70
CA GLU A 32 -9.91 4.04 -10.31
C GLU A 32 -10.37 4.30 -8.87
N THR A 33 -11.38 3.56 -8.40
CA THR A 33 -11.97 3.68 -7.06
C THR A 33 -11.32 2.78 -6.02
N GLU A 34 -10.37 1.94 -6.42
CA GLU A 34 -9.78 0.94 -5.53
C GLU A 34 -8.69 1.53 -4.64
N PHE A 35 -8.67 1.03 -3.41
CA PHE A 35 -7.69 1.37 -2.40
C PHE A 35 -6.27 0.99 -2.84
N GLY A 36 -5.27 1.87 -2.67
CA GLY A 36 -3.95 1.70 -3.29
C GLY A 36 -3.05 0.63 -2.66
N CYS A 37 -3.25 0.31 -1.37
CA CYS A 37 -2.52 -0.76 -0.70
C CYS A 37 -2.89 -2.12 -1.27
N THR A 38 -1.91 -2.93 -1.66
CA THR A 38 -2.11 -4.24 -2.31
C THR A 38 -2.10 -5.43 -1.33
N ALA A 39 -1.88 -5.17 -0.04
CA ALA A 39 -1.78 -6.17 1.01
C ALA A 39 -3.05 -7.04 1.09
N GLY A 40 -2.90 -8.36 0.98
CA GLY A 40 -4.01 -9.31 0.98
C GLY A 40 -4.89 -9.27 -0.28
N LYS A 41 -4.52 -8.47 -1.30
CA LYS A 41 -5.26 -8.33 -2.58
C LYS A 41 -4.49 -8.88 -3.76
N ASP A 42 -3.28 -8.36 -3.98
CA ASP A 42 -2.38 -8.83 -5.05
C ASP A 42 -1.15 -9.53 -4.48
N ASN A 43 -0.87 -9.32 -3.19
CA ASN A 43 0.27 -9.92 -2.53
C ASN A 43 -0.03 -10.33 -1.09
N PHE A 44 0.87 -11.16 -0.58
CA PHE A 44 0.97 -11.57 0.82
C PHE A 44 2.45 -11.74 1.16
N TYR A 45 2.74 -11.91 2.44
CA TYR A 45 4.07 -12.16 2.99
C TYR A 45 4.01 -13.39 3.90
N ILE A 46 5.05 -14.21 3.88
CA ILE A 46 5.19 -15.37 4.76
C ILE A 46 6.50 -15.21 5.52
N ASP A 47 6.46 -15.31 6.85
CA ASP A 47 7.68 -15.30 7.68
C ASP A 47 8.34 -16.68 7.78
N ASP A 48 9.48 -16.76 8.46
CA ASP A 48 10.25 -17.99 8.67
C ASP A 48 9.53 -19.03 9.56
N PHE A 49 8.52 -18.61 10.32
CA PHE A 49 7.68 -19.50 11.12
C PHE A 49 6.48 -20.07 10.34
N GLY A 50 6.24 -19.57 9.12
CA GLY A 50 5.11 -19.94 8.27
C GLY A 50 3.85 -19.09 8.49
N ASN A 51 3.93 -18.02 9.28
CA ASN A 51 2.80 -17.09 9.45
C ASN A 51 2.61 -16.27 8.20
N VAL A 52 1.35 -16.09 7.80
CA VAL A 52 0.96 -15.35 6.60
C VAL A 52 0.43 -13.97 6.99
N TYR A 53 0.86 -12.94 6.28
CA TYR A 53 0.47 -11.54 6.46
C TYR A 53 0.16 -10.88 5.12
N GLY A 54 -0.50 -9.72 5.14
CA GLY A 54 -0.83 -8.99 3.91
C GLY A 54 0.39 -8.38 3.23
N CYS A 55 1.39 -7.93 3.99
CA CYS A 55 2.69 -7.51 3.47
C CYS A 55 3.75 -7.62 4.59
N SER A 56 5.03 -7.46 4.25
CA SER A 56 6.13 -7.57 5.23
C SER A 56 6.02 -6.56 6.37
N MET A 57 5.50 -5.35 6.12
CA MET A 57 5.32 -4.34 7.17
C MET A 57 4.23 -4.71 8.19
N MET A 58 3.32 -5.63 7.86
CA MET A 58 2.28 -6.12 8.77
C MET A 58 2.79 -7.22 9.70
N ALA A 59 3.91 -7.87 9.38
CA ALA A 59 4.44 -9.01 10.13
C ALA A 59 4.85 -8.67 11.57
N THR A 60 5.03 -7.39 11.88
CA THR A 60 5.30 -6.89 13.24
C THR A 60 4.08 -6.94 14.15
N TYR A 61 2.86 -7.10 13.60
CA TYR A 61 1.60 -7.04 14.34
C TYR A 61 0.88 -8.38 14.30
N THR A 62 0.77 -9.03 15.45
CA THR A 62 0.08 -10.32 15.58
C THR A 62 -1.39 -10.28 15.17
N GLU A 63 -2.05 -9.14 15.38
CA GLU A 63 -3.45 -8.84 15.05
C GLU A 63 -3.70 -8.81 13.54
N LEU A 64 -2.65 -8.65 12.74
CA LEU A 64 -2.71 -8.66 11.29
C LEU A 64 -2.24 -10.00 10.69
N LYS A 65 -2.02 -11.03 11.52
CA LYS A 65 -1.72 -12.37 11.04
C LYS A 65 -2.96 -12.96 10.36
N ALA A 66 -2.82 -13.32 9.10
CA ALA A 66 -3.89 -13.89 8.29
C ALA A 66 -4.09 -15.39 8.54
N GLY A 67 -3.02 -16.12 8.90
CA GLY A 67 -3.02 -17.56 9.17
C GLY A 67 -1.61 -18.12 9.33
N ASN A 68 -1.45 -19.45 9.40
CA ASN A 68 -0.15 -20.13 9.38
C ASN A 68 -0.17 -21.38 8.48
N LEU A 69 0.83 -21.52 7.62
CA LEU A 69 0.94 -22.61 6.63
C LEU A 69 1.12 -24.01 7.24
N LYS A 70 1.47 -24.11 8.52
CA LYS A 70 1.56 -25.39 9.25
C LYS A 70 0.19 -25.86 9.74
N GLU A 71 -0.80 -24.98 9.74
CA GLU A 71 -2.14 -25.22 10.28
C GLU A 71 -3.18 -25.31 9.15
N GLU A 72 -3.09 -24.42 8.16
CA GLU A 72 -4.09 -24.28 7.09
C GLU A 72 -3.42 -24.18 5.70
N PRO A 73 -4.01 -24.72 4.63
CA PRO A 73 -3.53 -24.51 3.27
C PRO A 73 -3.54 -23.04 2.86
N LEU A 74 -2.51 -22.59 2.12
CA LEU A 74 -2.40 -21.20 1.66
C LEU A 74 -3.65 -20.71 0.91
N TYR A 75 -4.28 -21.57 0.11
CA TYR A 75 -5.52 -21.23 -0.60
C TYR A 75 -6.67 -20.89 0.35
N GLU A 76 -6.80 -21.60 1.48
CA GLU A 76 -7.83 -21.32 2.48
C GLU A 76 -7.52 -20.02 3.22
N ILE A 77 -6.28 -19.81 3.64
CA ILE A 77 -5.84 -18.53 4.24
C ILE A 77 -6.12 -17.37 3.27
N TRP A 78 -5.80 -17.54 1.98
CA TRP A 78 -6.01 -16.51 0.98
C TRP A 78 -7.48 -16.14 0.83
N ASN A 79 -8.39 -17.10 0.77
CA ASN A 79 -9.80 -16.82 0.49
C ASN A 79 -10.61 -16.53 1.75
N GLU A 80 -10.29 -17.19 2.86
CA GLU A 80 -11.15 -17.23 4.05
C GLU A 80 -10.66 -16.39 5.22
N SER A 81 -9.38 -15.99 5.24
CA SER A 81 -8.83 -15.19 6.33
C SER A 81 -9.63 -13.91 6.57
N THR A 82 -10.03 -13.71 7.83
CA THR A 82 -10.74 -12.52 8.28
C THR A 82 -9.92 -11.25 8.06
N VAL A 83 -8.59 -11.32 8.22
CA VAL A 83 -7.69 -10.19 7.97
C VAL A 83 -7.68 -9.82 6.49
N PHE A 84 -7.57 -10.80 5.59
CA PHE A 84 -7.57 -10.53 4.14
C PHE A 84 -8.92 -10.05 3.64
N LYS A 85 -10.03 -10.63 4.13
CA LYS A 85 -11.38 -10.12 3.85
C LYS A 85 -11.51 -8.66 4.29
N LYS A 86 -11.11 -8.34 5.52
CA LYS A 86 -11.13 -6.96 6.04
C LYS A 86 -10.30 -6.01 5.17
N LEU A 87 -9.11 -6.42 4.71
CA LEU A 87 -8.27 -5.59 3.84
C LEU A 87 -8.89 -5.38 2.45
N ARG A 88 -9.59 -6.37 1.90
CA ARG A 88 -10.29 -6.31 0.62
C ARG A 88 -11.55 -5.45 0.67
N GLU A 89 -12.20 -5.43 1.82
CA GLU A 89 -13.43 -4.66 2.06
C GLU A 89 -13.18 -3.17 2.30
N ILE A 90 -11.92 -2.74 2.50
CA ILE A 90 -11.58 -1.32 2.66
C ILE A 90 -11.82 -0.58 1.35
N ASN A 91 -12.75 0.37 1.38
CA ASN A 91 -12.95 1.31 0.28
C ASN A 91 -12.39 2.70 0.62
N LEU A 92 -12.11 3.51 -0.41
CA LEU A 92 -11.58 4.86 -0.24
C LEU A 92 -12.51 5.76 0.58
N GLN A 93 -13.82 5.62 0.44
CA GLN A 93 -14.80 6.41 1.19
C GLN A 93 -14.82 6.12 2.70
N ASP A 94 -14.34 4.95 3.11
CA ASP A 94 -14.39 4.49 4.50
C ASP A 94 -13.16 4.95 5.30
N VAL A 95 -12.20 5.61 4.65
CA VAL A 95 -10.94 6.05 5.26
C VAL A 95 -11.18 7.26 6.17
N LEU A 96 -10.70 7.13 7.40
CA LEU A 96 -10.85 8.10 8.48
C LEU A 96 -9.66 9.06 8.57
N GLY A 97 -9.82 10.12 9.38
CA GLY A 97 -8.79 11.13 9.62
C GLY A 97 -8.69 12.15 8.47
N ASN A 98 -7.47 12.65 8.24
CA ASN A 98 -7.18 13.66 7.22
C ASN A 98 -7.58 13.24 5.80
N CYS A 99 -7.55 11.94 5.50
CA CYS A 99 -7.98 11.40 4.21
C CYS A 99 -9.46 11.63 3.91
N LYS A 100 -10.34 11.66 4.92
CA LYS A 100 -11.81 11.70 4.74
C LYS A 100 -12.30 12.85 3.86
N ASN A 101 -11.66 14.02 4.00
CA ASN A 101 -11.99 15.23 3.22
C ASN A 101 -10.83 15.66 2.31
N CYS A 102 -9.89 14.76 2.01
CA CYS A 102 -8.72 15.09 1.22
C CYS A 102 -9.06 15.13 -0.28
N LYS A 103 -8.80 16.27 -0.93
CA LYS A 103 -9.03 16.43 -2.38
C LYS A 103 -8.18 15.50 -3.25
N LEU A 104 -7.04 15.03 -2.73
CA LEU A 104 -6.15 14.11 -3.44
C LEU A 104 -6.47 12.63 -3.18
N LEU A 105 -7.54 12.30 -2.46
CA LEU A 105 -7.82 10.92 -2.03
C LEU A 105 -7.89 9.94 -3.21
N LEU A 106 -8.61 10.29 -4.28
CA LEU A 106 -8.75 9.44 -5.47
C LEU A 106 -7.40 9.25 -6.21
N THR A 107 -6.52 10.25 -6.16
CA THR A 107 -5.19 10.18 -6.79
C THR A 107 -4.18 9.42 -5.95
N CYS A 108 -4.10 9.71 -4.65
CA CYS A 108 -3.15 9.11 -3.72
C CYS A 108 -3.58 7.71 -3.25
N LYS A 109 -4.88 7.40 -3.33
CA LYS A 109 -5.48 6.13 -2.93
C LYS A 109 -5.18 5.71 -1.49
N ALA A 110 -5.11 6.70 -0.59
CA ALA A 110 -4.99 6.58 0.87
C ALA A 110 -3.75 5.85 1.45
N GLY A 111 -2.69 5.59 0.68
CA GLY A 111 -1.39 5.20 1.25
C GLY A 111 -1.35 3.84 1.97
N CYS A 112 -0.41 3.67 2.91
CA CYS A 112 -0.09 2.36 3.49
C CYS A 112 -0.97 2.00 4.70
N ARG A 113 -1.59 0.82 4.66
CA ARG A 113 -2.43 0.31 5.75
C ARG A 113 -1.64 -0.19 6.96
N ALA A 114 -0.46 -0.77 6.73
CA ALA A 114 0.43 -1.14 7.83
C ALA A 114 0.90 0.08 8.62
N CYS A 115 1.16 1.21 7.95
CA CYS A 115 1.54 2.45 8.62
C CYS A 115 0.35 3.07 9.36
N ALA A 116 -0.83 3.15 8.73
CA ALA A 116 -2.04 3.60 9.43
C ALA A 116 -2.30 2.80 10.71
N PHE A 117 -2.20 1.47 10.63
CA PHE A 117 -2.34 0.58 11.78
C PHE A 117 -1.26 0.82 12.85
N SER A 118 0.00 1.02 12.45
CA SER A 118 1.09 1.30 13.38
C SER A 118 0.85 2.54 14.26
N PHE A 119 0.17 3.56 13.74
CA PHE A 119 -0.06 4.82 14.47
C PHE A 119 -1.37 4.80 15.26
N HIS A 120 -2.42 4.18 14.69
CA HIS A 120 -3.79 4.31 15.20
C HIS A 120 -4.41 3.00 15.67
N ASN A 121 -3.69 1.88 15.52
CA ASN A 121 -4.22 0.53 15.69
C ASN A 121 -5.50 0.26 14.87
N ASP A 122 -5.64 0.95 13.74
CA ASP A 122 -6.81 0.92 12.87
C ASP A 122 -6.40 0.99 11.40
N LEU A 123 -6.85 0.01 10.62
CA LEU A 123 -6.61 -0.06 9.17
C LEU A 123 -7.39 1.00 8.40
N MET A 124 -8.44 1.60 8.96
CA MET A 124 -9.24 2.63 8.28
C MET A 124 -8.66 4.03 8.45
N SER A 125 -7.72 4.21 9.37
CA SER A 125 -7.15 5.52 9.65
C SER A 125 -6.23 6.04 8.54
N SER A 126 -5.92 7.34 8.58
CA SER A 126 -5.00 7.98 7.64
C SER A 126 -3.56 7.48 7.82
N ASP A 127 -2.79 7.42 6.74
CA ASP A 127 -1.33 7.17 6.81
C ASP A 127 -0.62 8.47 7.24
N GLU A 128 -0.14 8.53 8.49
CA GLU A 128 0.53 9.70 9.08
C GLU A 128 1.85 10.08 8.42
N ARG A 129 2.36 9.26 7.50
CA ARG A 129 3.53 9.65 6.69
C ARG A 129 3.17 10.65 5.59
N CYS A 130 1.88 10.80 5.29
CA CYS A 130 1.38 11.75 4.29
C CYS A 130 1.83 13.19 4.63
N PRO A 131 2.47 13.92 3.69
CA PRO A 131 2.90 15.29 3.92
C PRO A 131 1.77 16.26 4.29
N ILE A 132 0.54 15.99 3.82
CA ILE A 132 -0.65 16.78 4.18
C ILE A 132 -1.03 16.52 5.65
N CYS A 133 -0.98 15.26 6.10
CA CYS A 133 -1.24 14.92 7.51
C CYS A 133 -0.21 15.59 8.44
N LYS A 134 1.05 15.64 7.99
CA LYS A 134 2.15 16.32 8.70
C LYS A 134 2.15 17.84 8.58
N LYS A 135 1.25 18.44 7.79
CA LYS A 135 1.22 19.88 7.47
C LYS A 135 2.49 20.41 6.81
N GLU A 136 3.26 19.52 6.17
CA GLU A 136 4.44 19.86 5.36
C GLU A 136 4.02 20.34 3.96
N LEU A 137 2.81 19.96 3.52
CA LEU A 137 2.16 20.39 2.30
C LEU A 137 0.77 20.95 2.64
N ILE A 138 0.52 22.20 2.26
CA ILE A 138 -0.81 22.82 2.31
C ILE A 138 -1.40 22.68 0.91
N LEU A 139 -2.55 22.02 0.81
CA LEU A 139 -3.33 22.05 -0.42
C LEU A 139 -3.96 23.44 -0.51
N ASN A 140 -3.43 24.29 -1.39
CA ASN A 140 -4.10 25.54 -1.70
C ASN A 140 -5.42 25.21 -2.40
N ASP A 141 -6.48 25.90 -2.00
CA ASP A 141 -7.73 25.94 -2.75
C ASP A 141 -7.47 26.73 -4.03
N ASP A 142 -6.88 26.09 -5.04
CA ASP A 142 -6.87 26.66 -6.38
C ASP A 142 -8.34 26.74 -6.84
N LYS A 143 -8.85 27.96 -6.76
CA LYS A 143 -10.05 28.40 -7.45
C LYS A 143 -9.83 28.17 -8.94
N SER A 144 -10.61 27.28 -9.52
CA SER A 144 -11.00 27.32 -10.92
C SER A 144 -12.44 26.84 -11.04
#